data_AF-A0A843HIK0-F1
#
_entry.id   AF-A0A843HIK0-F1
#
_cell.length_a   1.000
_cell.length_b   1.000
_cell.length_c   1.000
_cell.angle_alpha   90.00
_cell.angle_beta   90.00
_cell.angle_gamma   90.00
#
_symmetry.space_group_name_H-M   'P 1'
#
loop_
_entity.id
_entity.type
_entity.pdbx_description
1 polymer ?
#
loop_
_entity_poly.entity_id
_entity_poly.type
_entity_poly.pdbx_seq_one_letter_code
_entity_poly.pdbx_strand_id
1 'polypeptide(L)'
;MNKGDIIKIEGANVEFDDYSGDRHRLNTGWNAAIVINPEIDDDLRQKLADVSNVGIVKISDVLDINQDEGREVDVLGRILAIADIRQFQRVDGTDGKVRSIDLADETGVVRTSLWDDKSEINQKLGDAIKIENARTRLGQNTMELSVGRSSRITVPSDEEIENLPSYEQLEMERYNDRTISQLEENEQNVKLRVRVTNINEVNTFTRTDGRDGRVRSINVADETGEIQVSLWDDDTDI
;
A
#
# COMPACT_ATOMS: atom_id res chain seq x y z
N MET A 1 -12.23 14.12 -13.61
CA MET A 1 -11.25 15.00 -12.98
C MET A 1 -10.39 14.13 -12.09
N ASN A 2 -9.09 14.17 -12.31
CA ASN A 2 -8.07 13.48 -11.55
C ASN A 2 -7.32 14.49 -10.67
N LYS A 3 -6.62 14.02 -9.64
CA LYS A 3 -5.71 14.89 -8.88
C LYS A 3 -4.61 15.38 -9.81
N GLY A 4 -4.30 16.67 -9.75
CA GLY A 4 -3.38 17.33 -10.67
C GLY A 4 -4.02 17.93 -11.92
N ASP A 5 -5.29 17.61 -12.25
CA ASP A 5 -5.99 18.30 -13.33
C ASP A 5 -6.10 19.80 -13.02
N ILE A 6 -5.80 20.63 -14.01
CA ILE A 6 -6.02 22.08 -13.90
C ILE A 6 -7.49 22.32 -14.22
N ILE A 7 -8.21 23.00 -13.35
CA ILE A 7 -9.61 23.37 -13.62
C ILE A 7 -9.79 24.88 -13.62
N LYS A 8 -10.63 25.36 -14.53
CA LYS A 8 -11.17 26.72 -14.49
C LYS A 8 -12.60 26.65 -13.98
N ILE A 9 -12.87 27.36 -12.89
CA ILE A 9 -14.19 27.49 -12.29
C ILE A 9 -14.70 28.91 -12.56
N GLU A 10 -15.88 29.02 -13.18
CA GLU A 10 -16.53 30.30 -13.48
C GLU A 10 -17.89 30.37 -12.76
N GLY A 11 -18.22 31.51 -12.15
CA GLY A 11 -19.54 31.72 -11.53
C GLY A 11 -19.78 31.02 -10.18
N ALA A 12 -18.73 30.53 -9.51
CA ALA A 12 -18.82 30.00 -8.15
C ALA A 12 -18.92 31.11 -7.09
N ASN A 13 -19.59 30.82 -5.97
CA ASN A 13 -19.71 31.75 -4.84
C ASN A 13 -18.69 31.41 -3.76
N VAL A 14 -18.06 32.43 -3.17
CA VAL A 14 -17.19 32.25 -1.99
C VAL A 14 -18.07 32.18 -0.74
N GLU A 15 -17.89 31.14 0.05
CA GLU A 15 -18.54 30.96 1.36
C GLU A 15 -17.48 30.89 2.45
N PHE A 16 -17.83 31.32 3.66
CA PHE A 16 -16.96 31.17 4.82
C PHE A 16 -17.00 29.72 5.34
N ASP A 17 -15.84 29.16 5.67
CA ASP A 17 -15.72 27.81 6.23
C ASP A 17 -14.67 27.81 7.35
N ASP A 18 -15.04 27.29 8.52
CA ASP A 18 -14.15 27.16 9.68
C ASP A 18 -13.61 25.73 9.84
N TYR A 19 -14.08 24.78 9.04
CA TYR A 19 -13.73 23.35 9.18
C TYR A 19 -12.55 22.92 8.31
N SER A 20 -12.37 23.53 7.14
CA SER A 20 -11.38 23.11 6.13
C SER A 20 -9.98 23.69 6.31
N GLY A 21 -9.70 24.39 7.41
CA GLY A 21 -8.42 25.06 7.66
C GLY A 21 -8.25 26.38 6.90
N ASP A 22 -8.81 26.50 5.71
CA ASP A 22 -8.97 27.77 4.99
C ASP A 22 -10.30 28.44 5.34
N ARG A 23 -10.24 29.74 5.63
CA ARG A 23 -11.41 30.58 6.03
C ARG A 23 -12.49 30.71 4.96
N HIS A 24 -12.28 30.16 3.76
CA HIS A 24 -13.19 30.30 2.64
C HIS A 24 -13.21 29.02 1.79
N ARG A 25 -14.39 28.70 1.24
CA ARG A 25 -14.62 27.66 0.24
C ARG A 25 -15.32 28.23 -0.98
N LEU A 26 -15.23 27.54 -2.12
CA LEU A 26 -16.04 27.85 -3.31
C LEU A 26 -17.21 26.89 -3.44
N ASN A 27 -18.43 27.43 -3.56
CA ASN A 27 -19.64 26.68 -3.85
C ASN A 27 -20.06 26.89 -5.31
N THR A 28 -20.11 25.79 -6.07
CA THR A 28 -20.57 25.76 -7.46
C THR A 28 -22.10 25.59 -7.47
N GLY A 29 -22.82 26.71 -7.33
CA GLY A 29 -24.28 26.74 -7.52
C GLY A 29 -24.68 26.43 -8.97
N TRP A 30 -25.98 26.53 -9.28
CA TRP A 30 -26.52 26.14 -10.59
C TRP A 30 -25.98 26.91 -11.80
N ASN A 31 -25.33 28.06 -11.58
CA ASN A 31 -24.78 28.91 -12.65
C ASN A 31 -23.28 28.73 -12.85
N ALA A 32 -22.62 27.85 -12.09
CA ALA A 32 -21.19 27.65 -12.21
C ALA A 32 -20.85 26.78 -13.42
N ALA A 33 -19.76 27.12 -14.10
CA ALA A 33 -19.15 26.31 -15.16
C ALA A 33 -17.77 25.82 -14.71
N ILE A 34 -17.46 24.56 -15.01
CA ILE A 34 -16.16 23.95 -14.75
C ILE A 34 -15.58 23.48 -16.09
N VAL A 35 -14.40 23.99 -16.44
CA VAL A 35 -13.63 23.54 -17.60
C VAL A 35 -12.41 22.80 -17.09
N ILE A 36 -12.29 21.53 -17.46
CA ILE A 36 -11.12 20.70 -17.13
C ILE A 36 -10.04 20.94 -18.18
N ASN A 37 -8.81 21.12 -17.74
CA ASN A 37 -7.62 21.42 -18.53
C ASN A 37 -7.86 22.56 -19.53
N PRO A 38 -8.23 23.75 -19.04
CA PRO A 38 -8.44 24.94 -19.88
C PRO A 38 -7.13 25.35 -20.57
N GLU A 39 -7.24 26.08 -21.68
CA GLU A 39 -6.08 26.77 -22.24
C GLU A 39 -5.56 27.80 -21.23
N ILE A 40 -4.27 27.73 -20.94
CA ILE A 40 -3.52 28.62 -20.05
C ILE A 40 -2.18 28.94 -20.67
N ASP A 41 -1.60 30.10 -20.33
CA ASP A 41 -0.25 30.46 -20.73
C ASP A 41 0.84 29.66 -19.97
N ASP A 42 2.06 29.70 -20.50
CA ASP A 42 3.19 28.93 -19.97
C ASP A 42 3.62 29.37 -18.56
N ASP A 43 3.45 30.65 -18.23
CA ASP A 43 3.79 31.19 -16.90
C ASP A 43 2.83 30.65 -15.82
N LEU A 44 1.52 30.68 -16.08
CA LEU A 44 0.52 30.09 -15.20
C LEU A 44 0.68 28.57 -15.12
N ARG A 45 1.00 27.91 -16.24
CA ARG A 45 1.27 26.46 -16.26
C ARG A 45 2.43 26.10 -15.34
N GLN A 46 3.55 26.84 -15.41
CA GLN A 46 4.70 26.60 -14.53
C GLN A 46 4.32 26.82 -13.06
N LYS A 47 3.62 27.92 -12.74
CA LYS A 47 3.19 28.22 -11.38
C LYS A 47 2.26 27.15 -10.80
N LEU A 48 1.33 26.63 -11.60
CA LEU A 48 0.42 25.57 -11.17
C LEU A 48 1.14 24.23 -11.04
N ALA A 49 2.13 23.94 -11.88
CA ALA A 49 2.98 22.76 -11.76
C ALA A 49 3.74 22.74 -10.41
N ASP A 50 4.23 23.90 -9.97
CA ASP A 50 4.93 24.03 -8.68
C ASP A 50 3.98 23.82 -7.47
N VAL A 51 2.68 24.15 -7.61
CA VAL A 51 1.65 23.87 -6.58
C VAL A 51 1.25 22.40 -6.56
N SER A 52 1.25 21.72 -7.71
CA SER A 52 0.96 20.29 -7.81
C SER A 52 2.05 19.38 -7.22
N ASN A 53 3.15 19.93 -6.71
CA ASN A 53 4.11 19.23 -5.86
C ASN A 53 3.56 18.91 -4.45
N VAL A 54 2.32 18.42 -4.36
CA VAL A 54 2.06 17.26 -3.50
C VAL A 54 2.58 16.05 -4.28
N GLY A 55 3.90 16.04 -4.52
CA GLY A 55 4.57 15.06 -5.36
C GLY A 55 4.44 13.67 -4.77
N ILE A 56 4.64 12.66 -5.60
CA ILE A 56 4.83 11.29 -5.13
C ILE A 56 5.99 11.31 -4.14
N VAL A 57 5.69 10.96 -2.89
CA VAL A 57 6.65 10.89 -1.79
C VAL A 57 7.39 9.57 -1.89
N LYS A 58 8.72 9.61 -1.76
CA LYS A 58 9.54 8.40 -1.68
C LYS A 58 9.25 7.63 -0.40
N ILE A 59 9.28 6.31 -0.47
CA ILE A 59 8.94 5.47 0.68
C ILE A 59 9.88 5.72 1.87
N SER A 60 11.17 6.02 1.64
CA SER A 60 12.09 6.41 2.72
C SER A 60 11.60 7.61 3.53
N ASP A 61 10.95 8.58 2.87
CA ASP A 61 10.45 9.79 3.53
C ASP A 61 9.17 9.51 4.31
N VAL A 62 8.36 8.54 3.85
CA VAL A 62 7.22 8.02 4.62
C VAL A 62 7.70 7.32 5.88
N LEU A 63 8.80 6.57 5.80
CA LEU A 63 9.37 5.79 6.90
C LEU A 63 10.04 6.65 7.98
N ASP A 64 10.25 7.94 7.74
CA ASP A 64 10.83 8.86 8.71
C ASP A 64 9.86 9.14 9.87
N ILE A 65 10.11 8.47 10.99
CA ILE A 65 9.34 8.58 12.23
C ILE A 65 9.38 9.97 12.88
N ASN A 66 10.32 10.85 12.49
CA ASN A 66 10.40 12.21 13.04
C ASN A 66 9.35 13.14 12.45
N GLN A 67 8.70 12.72 11.37
CA GLN A 67 7.65 13.48 10.74
C GLN A 67 6.28 13.12 11.34
N ASP A 68 5.32 14.04 11.26
CA ASP A 68 4.04 13.90 11.96
C ASP A 68 3.21 12.68 11.49
N GLU A 69 2.52 12.03 12.42
CA GLU A 69 1.49 11.05 12.11
C GLU A 69 0.25 11.74 11.52
N GLY A 70 -0.44 11.06 10.61
CA GLY A 70 -1.74 11.49 10.09
C GLY A 70 -1.66 12.44 8.91
N ARG A 71 -0.47 12.68 8.37
CA ARG A 71 -0.28 13.38 7.09
C ARG A 71 -0.86 12.54 5.95
N GLU A 72 -1.39 13.23 4.96
CA GLU A 72 -1.81 12.61 3.70
C GLU A 72 -0.66 12.71 2.70
N VAL A 73 -0.28 11.57 2.13
CA VAL A 73 0.81 11.46 1.14
C VAL A 73 0.33 10.70 -0.08
N ASP A 74 0.92 11.01 -1.22
CA ASP A 74 0.79 10.20 -2.43
C ASP A 74 2.05 9.36 -2.57
N VAL A 75 1.91 8.07 -2.83
CA VAL A 75 3.04 7.15 -3.01
C VAL A 75 2.87 6.32 -4.27
N LEU A 76 4.00 5.93 -4.86
CA LEU A 76 4.09 5.03 -6.00
C LEU A 76 5.02 3.90 -5.64
N GLY A 77 4.61 2.66 -5.89
CA GLY A 77 5.49 1.52 -5.67
C GLY A 77 4.95 0.24 -6.29
N ARG A 78 5.75 -0.83 -6.20
CA ARG A 78 5.36 -2.19 -6.56
C ARG A 78 4.95 -2.98 -5.35
N ILE A 79 3.95 -3.84 -5.53
CA ILE A 79 3.47 -4.72 -4.47
C ILE A 79 4.46 -5.89 -4.30
N LEU A 80 5.12 -5.97 -3.13
CA LEU A 80 6.04 -7.06 -2.78
C LEU A 80 5.39 -8.19 -1.99
N ALA A 81 4.36 -7.88 -1.21
CA ALA A 81 3.59 -8.86 -0.47
C ALA A 81 2.11 -8.46 -0.43
N ILE A 82 1.22 -9.45 -0.44
CA ILE A 82 -0.22 -9.28 -0.27
C ILE A 82 -0.65 -10.27 0.81
N ALA A 83 -1.14 -9.75 1.93
CA ALA A 83 -1.75 -10.58 2.98
C ALA A 83 -3.21 -10.87 2.68
N ASP A 84 -3.80 -11.78 3.45
CA ASP A 84 -5.21 -12.10 3.34
C ASP A 84 -6.12 -10.99 3.88
N ILE A 85 -7.38 -11.01 3.45
CA ILE A 85 -8.38 -10.08 3.97
C ILE A 85 -8.82 -10.57 5.34
N ARG A 86 -8.55 -9.76 6.35
CA ARG A 86 -9.10 -9.94 7.69
C ARG A 86 -10.45 -9.23 7.80
N GLN A 87 -11.47 -9.98 8.24
CA GLN A 87 -12.79 -9.43 8.59
C GLN A 87 -12.94 -9.32 10.11
N PHE A 88 -13.67 -8.32 10.58
CA PHE A 88 -13.94 -8.10 12.00
C PHE A 88 -15.22 -7.28 12.19
N GLN A 89 -15.82 -7.36 13.38
CA GLN A 89 -16.96 -6.50 13.74
C GLN A 89 -16.46 -5.22 14.43
N ARG A 90 -16.95 -4.06 14.01
CA ARG A 90 -16.69 -2.77 14.65
C ARG A 90 -17.52 -2.60 15.92
N VAL A 91 -17.13 -1.62 16.74
CA VAL A 91 -17.85 -1.24 17.96
C VAL A 91 -19.29 -0.80 17.68
N ASP A 92 -19.53 -0.19 16.52
CA ASP A 92 -20.87 0.23 16.07
C ASP A 92 -21.70 -0.93 15.49
N GLY A 93 -21.17 -2.16 15.50
CA GLY A 93 -21.83 -3.37 15.01
C GLY A 93 -21.67 -3.59 13.50
N THR A 94 -21.04 -2.69 12.75
CA THR A 94 -20.79 -2.86 11.31
C THR A 94 -19.62 -3.79 11.04
N ASP A 95 -19.63 -4.47 9.90
CA ASP A 95 -18.50 -5.31 9.46
C ASP A 95 -17.40 -4.46 8.84
N GLY A 96 -16.15 -4.70 9.28
CA GLY A 96 -14.94 -4.10 8.74
C GLY A 96 -14.05 -5.13 8.07
N LYS A 97 -13.32 -4.68 7.04
CA LYS A 97 -12.29 -5.47 6.36
C LYS A 97 -10.97 -4.73 6.36
N VAL A 98 -9.87 -5.47 6.44
CA VAL A 98 -8.53 -4.92 6.27
C VAL A 98 -7.63 -5.94 5.58
N ARG A 99 -6.81 -5.48 4.65
CA ARG A 99 -5.74 -6.25 4.00
C ARG A 99 -4.44 -5.47 4.12
N SER A 100 -3.35 -6.12 4.47
CA SER A 100 -2.02 -5.50 4.41
C SER A 100 -1.34 -5.84 3.08
N ILE A 101 -0.65 -4.86 2.49
CA ILE A 101 0.32 -5.07 1.42
C ILE A 101 1.66 -4.46 1.83
N ASP A 102 2.76 -4.98 1.28
CA ASP A 102 4.05 -4.32 1.33
C ASP A 102 4.27 -3.63 -0.01
N LEU A 103 4.37 -2.30 0.02
CA LEU A 103 4.63 -1.47 -1.16
C LEU A 103 6.09 -1.04 -1.15
N ALA A 104 6.76 -1.11 -2.31
CA ALA A 104 8.19 -0.80 -2.40
C ALA A 104 8.55 0.06 -3.62
N ASP A 105 9.58 0.89 -3.43
CA ASP A 105 10.27 1.67 -4.46
C ASP A 105 11.78 1.50 -4.26
N GLU A 106 12.61 2.27 -4.96
CA GLU A 106 14.07 2.18 -4.83
C GLU A 106 14.62 2.64 -3.46
N THR A 107 13.77 3.22 -2.61
CA THR A 107 14.16 3.86 -1.35
C THR A 107 13.73 3.06 -0.12
N GLY A 108 12.79 2.12 -0.26
CA GLY A 108 12.42 1.23 0.82
C GLY A 108 11.10 0.48 0.60
N VAL A 109 10.63 -0.12 1.69
CA VAL A 109 9.37 -0.88 1.75
C VAL A 109 8.51 -0.34 2.87
N VAL A 110 7.25 -0.02 2.58
CA VAL A 110 6.27 0.44 3.57
C VAL A 110 5.07 -0.50 3.64
N ARG A 111 4.77 -0.92 4.88
CA ARG A 111 3.55 -1.68 5.16
C ARG A 111 2.35 -0.76 4.99
N THR A 112 1.38 -1.22 4.20
CA THR A 112 0.21 -0.44 3.83
C THR A 112 -1.07 -1.20 4.15
N SER A 113 -1.90 -0.65 5.04
CA SER A 113 -3.19 -1.22 5.43
C SER A 113 -4.31 -0.67 4.56
N LEU A 114 -4.95 -1.55 3.80
CA LEU A 114 -6.08 -1.26 2.92
C LEU A 114 -7.39 -1.59 3.65
N TRP A 115 -8.21 -0.58 3.93
CA TRP A 115 -9.45 -0.75 4.68
C TRP A 115 -10.67 -0.90 3.77
N ASP A 116 -11.63 -1.71 4.22
CA ASP A 116 -12.96 -1.85 3.61
C ASP A 116 -12.91 -2.19 2.12
N ASP A 117 -13.51 -1.35 1.27
CA ASP A 117 -13.53 -1.53 -0.19
C ASP A 117 -12.13 -1.54 -0.80
N LYS A 118 -11.16 -0.87 -0.16
CA LYS A 118 -9.76 -0.88 -0.59
C LYS A 118 -9.07 -2.22 -0.31
N SER A 119 -9.60 -3.06 0.58
CA SER A 119 -9.01 -4.37 0.86
C SER A 119 -9.15 -5.36 -0.32
N GLU A 120 -10.08 -5.11 -1.24
CA GLU A 120 -10.40 -5.98 -2.37
C GLU A 120 -9.68 -5.58 -3.68
N ILE A 121 -8.41 -5.17 -3.59
CA ILE A 121 -7.60 -4.88 -4.78
C ILE A 121 -7.53 -6.07 -5.74
N ASN A 122 -7.51 -5.77 -7.05
CA ASN A 122 -7.35 -6.76 -8.12
C ASN A 122 -5.89 -6.92 -8.56
N GLN A 123 -5.01 -6.04 -8.10
CA GLN A 123 -3.58 -6.07 -8.40
C GLN A 123 -2.90 -7.25 -7.72
N LYS A 124 -1.84 -7.75 -8.38
CA LYS A 124 -1.07 -8.92 -7.99
C LYS A 124 0.32 -8.52 -7.52
N LEU A 125 1.06 -9.49 -6.98
CA LEU A 125 2.48 -9.34 -6.70
C LEU A 125 3.22 -8.83 -7.95
N GLY A 126 4.05 -7.81 -7.76
CA GLY A 126 4.84 -7.15 -8.81
C GLY A 126 4.13 -6.02 -9.56
N ASP A 127 2.80 -5.91 -9.46
CA ASP A 127 2.07 -4.79 -10.08
C ASP A 127 2.47 -3.47 -9.42
N ALA A 128 2.61 -2.43 -10.25
CA ALA A 128 2.82 -1.06 -9.79
C ALA A 128 1.46 -0.41 -9.48
N ILE A 129 1.38 0.27 -8.34
CA ILE A 129 0.20 1.03 -7.94
C ILE A 129 0.59 2.43 -7.46
N LYS A 130 -0.27 3.40 -7.75
CA LYS A 130 -0.24 4.72 -7.13
C LYS A 130 -1.34 4.79 -6.08
N ILE A 131 -0.97 5.24 -4.88
CA ILE A 131 -1.93 5.46 -3.79
C ILE A 131 -1.94 6.95 -3.49
N GLU A 132 -3.09 7.57 -3.68
CA GLU A 132 -3.31 8.99 -3.42
C GLU A 132 -4.02 9.19 -2.09
N ASN A 133 -3.60 10.20 -1.33
CA ASN A 133 -4.09 10.52 0.00
C ASN A 133 -4.03 9.32 0.96
N ALA A 134 -2.93 8.56 0.92
CA ALA A 134 -2.63 7.57 1.95
C ALA A 134 -2.28 8.31 3.24
N ARG A 135 -2.84 7.86 4.37
CA ARG A 135 -2.59 8.51 5.66
C ARG A 135 -1.43 7.84 6.37
N THR A 136 -0.43 8.60 6.80
CA THR A 136 0.67 8.08 7.60
C THR A 136 0.17 7.67 8.99
N ARG A 137 0.68 6.55 9.50
CA ARG A 137 0.32 6.00 10.82
C ARG A 137 1.57 5.45 11.51
N LEU A 138 1.74 5.70 12.80
CA LEU A 138 2.80 5.07 13.57
C LEU A 138 2.31 3.70 14.07
N GLY A 139 2.86 2.63 13.50
CA GLY A 139 2.60 1.24 13.86
C GLY A 139 3.47 0.78 15.03
N GLN A 140 3.95 -0.46 14.98
CA GLN A 140 4.85 -1.04 16.00
C GLN A 140 6.28 -0.45 15.88
N ASN A 141 6.43 0.83 16.20
CA ASN A 141 7.67 1.62 16.11
C ASN A 141 8.18 1.87 14.67
N THR A 142 7.31 1.73 13.66
CA THR A 142 7.62 2.09 12.28
C THR A 142 6.45 2.86 11.67
N MET A 143 6.75 3.75 10.74
CA MET A 143 5.71 4.44 9.98
C MET A 143 5.12 3.50 8.93
N GLU A 144 3.80 3.48 8.87
CA GLU A 144 3.00 2.68 7.95
C GLU A 144 2.02 3.60 7.21
N LEU A 145 1.41 3.06 6.16
CA LEU A 145 0.34 3.75 5.43
C LEU A 145 -1.02 3.13 5.76
N SER A 146 -2.02 3.99 5.90
CA SER A 146 -3.43 3.62 6.05
C SER A 146 -4.22 4.18 4.89
N VAL A 147 -4.82 3.28 4.10
CA VAL A 147 -5.57 3.60 2.89
C VAL A 147 -7.04 3.36 3.18
N GLY A 148 -7.80 4.45 3.29
CA GLY A 148 -9.20 4.43 3.70
C GLY A 148 -10.12 5.08 2.67
N ARG A 149 -11.28 5.53 3.15
CA ARG A 149 -12.36 6.09 2.31
C ARG A 149 -11.95 7.32 1.48
N SER A 150 -11.05 8.17 2.00
CA SER A 150 -10.57 9.38 1.30
C SER A 150 -9.43 9.09 0.31
N SER A 151 -8.83 7.90 0.38
CA SER A 151 -7.70 7.50 -0.44
C SER A 151 -8.17 6.92 -1.78
N ARG A 152 -7.33 7.00 -2.81
CA ARG A 152 -7.56 6.35 -4.10
C ARG A 152 -6.37 5.47 -4.46
N ILE A 153 -6.65 4.30 -5.02
CA ILE A 153 -5.64 3.42 -5.60
C ILE A 153 -5.86 3.47 -7.10
N THR A 154 -4.84 3.84 -7.86
CA THR A 154 -4.90 3.99 -9.32
C THR A 154 -3.76 3.21 -9.97
N VAL A 155 -3.95 2.89 -11.26
CA VAL A 155 -2.89 2.36 -12.10
C VAL A 155 -2.01 3.53 -12.55
N PRO A 156 -0.70 3.54 -12.24
CA PRO A 156 0.18 4.60 -12.68
C PRO A 156 0.39 4.55 -14.19
N SER A 157 0.72 5.70 -14.77
CA SER A 157 1.14 5.82 -16.17
C SER A 157 2.53 5.23 -16.40
N ASP A 158 2.86 4.92 -17.66
CA ASP A 158 4.18 4.42 -18.06
C ASP A 158 5.31 5.41 -17.69
N GLU A 159 5.05 6.71 -17.77
CA GLU A 159 5.98 7.77 -17.38
C GLU A 159 6.24 7.79 -15.88
N GLU A 160 5.19 7.62 -15.05
CA GLU A 160 5.33 7.57 -13.59
C GLU A 160 6.20 6.39 -13.14
N ILE A 161 6.12 5.25 -13.83
CA ILE A 161 6.88 4.04 -13.47
C ILE A 161 8.22 3.88 -14.20
N GLU A 162 8.63 4.85 -15.02
CA GLU A 162 9.87 4.78 -15.81
C GLU A 162 11.09 4.51 -14.91
N ASN A 163 11.13 5.14 -13.73
CA ASN A 163 12.22 5.03 -12.76
C ASN A 163 11.92 4.05 -11.61
N LEU A 164 10.77 3.37 -11.62
CA LEU A 164 10.38 2.44 -10.56
C LEU A 164 11.05 1.06 -10.79
N PRO A 165 11.92 0.57 -9.88
CA PRO A 165 12.63 -0.69 -10.06
C PRO A 165 11.67 -1.84 -10.35
N SER A 166 12.08 -2.79 -11.17
CA SER A 166 11.26 -3.98 -11.47
C SER A 166 11.01 -4.83 -10.23
N TYR A 167 9.98 -5.68 -10.27
CA TYR A 167 9.70 -6.61 -9.18
C TYR A 167 10.89 -7.52 -8.88
N GLU A 168 11.57 -8.05 -9.91
CA GLU A 168 12.73 -8.93 -9.76
C GLU A 168 13.89 -8.22 -9.06
N GLN A 169 14.15 -6.94 -9.38
CA GLN A 169 15.18 -6.15 -8.71
C GLN A 169 14.86 -5.94 -7.23
N LEU A 170 13.63 -5.51 -6.91
CA LEU A 170 13.21 -5.31 -5.52
C LEU A 170 13.22 -6.63 -4.74
N GLU A 171 12.82 -7.73 -5.38
CA GLU A 171 12.85 -9.06 -4.79
C GLU A 171 14.28 -9.50 -4.46
N MET A 172 15.24 -9.30 -5.38
CA MET A 172 16.66 -9.60 -5.17
C MET A 172 17.29 -8.76 -4.04
N GLU A 173 16.90 -7.49 -3.91
CA GLU A 173 17.39 -6.62 -2.84
C GLU A 173 16.77 -6.96 -1.49
N ARG A 174 15.53 -7.46 -1.49
CA ARG A 174 14.73 -7.71 -0.29
C ARG A 174 14.91 -9.11 0.29
N TYR A 175 15.17 -10.10 -0.55
CA TYR A 175 15.25 -11.50 -0.15
C TYR A 175 16.61 -12.12 -0.45
N ASN A 176 17.08 -12.93 0.48
CA ASN A 176 18.34 -13.63 0.39
C ASN A 176 18.12 -14.99 -0.29
N ASP A 177 18.54 -15.14 -1.54
CA ASP A 177 18.60 -16.47 -2.17
C ASP A 177 19.56 -17.37 -1.37
N ARG A 178 19.06 -18.53 -0.95
CA ARG A 178 19.80 -19.55 -0.19
C ARG A 178 19.49 -20.94 -0.70
N THR A 179 20.36 -21.88 -0.34
CA THR A 179 20.01 -23.31 -0.23
C THR A 179 19.80 -23.67 1.24
N ILE A 180 19.13 -24.79 1.52
CA ILE A 180 18.83 -25.25 2.88
C ILE A 180 20.11 -25.36 3.73
N SER A 181 21.22 -25.82 3.17
CA SER A 181 22.49 -25.93 3.89
C SER A 181 23.16 -24.60 4.23
N GLN A 182 22.74 -23.49 3.61
CA GLN A 182 23.30 -22.15 3.82
C GLN A 182 22.53 -21.34 4.88
N LEU A 183 21.41 -21.85 5.37
CA LEU A 183 20.58 -21.16 6.36
C LEU A 183 21.34 -20.95 7.67
N GLU A 184 21.24 -19.74 8.20
CA GLU A 184 21.81 -19.39 9.51
C GLU A 184 20.70 -19.10 10.53
N GLU A 185 21.00 -19.31 11.81
CA GLU A 185 20.06 -19.03 12.89
C GLU A 185 19.71 -17.53 12.92
N ASN A 186 18.42 -17.21 13.06
CA ASN A 186 17.89 -15.83 13.03
C ASN A 186 18.04 -15.10 11.69
N GLU A 187 18.45 -15.77 10.61
CA GLU A 187 18.40 -15.19 9.27
C GLU A 187 16.95 -14.88 8.88
N GLN A 188 16.73 -13.71 8.29
CA GLN A 188 15.41 -13.24 7.89
C GLN A 188 15.33 -13.10 6.38
N ASN A 189 14.10 -13.15 5.86
CA ASN A 189 13.81 -12.84 4.47
C ASN A 189 14.54 -13.77 3.48
N VAL A 190 14.65 -15.04 3.84
CA VAL A 190 15.28 -16.03 2.97
C VAL A 190 14.33 -16.43 1.85
N LYS A 191 14.88 -16.58 0.63
CA LYS A 191 14.22 -17.15 -0.53
C LYS A 191 14.85 -18.51 -0.85
N LEU A 192 14.01 -19.55 -0.84
CA LEU A 192 14.41 -20.92 -1.19
C LEU A 192 13.62 -21.40 -2.41
N ARG A 193 14.25 -22.24 -3.23
CA ARG A 193 13.58 -22.99 -4.30
C ARG A 193 13.66 -24.48 -3.96
N VAL A 194 12.57 -25.05 -3.48
CA VAL A 194 12.52 -26.38 -2.87
C VAL A 194 11.44 -27.25 -3.49
N ARG A 195 11.56 -28.56 -3.34
CA ARG A 195 10.53 -29.55 -3.68
C ARG A 195 9.81 -29.99 -2.42
N VAL A 196 8.47 -29.99 -2.43
CA VAL A 196 7.66 -30.58 -1.35
C VAL A 196 7.83 -32.10 -1.36
N THR A 197 8.24 -32.67 -0.22
CA THR A 197 8.46 -34.12 -0.04
C THR A 197 7.37 -34.77 0.79
N ASN A 198 6.76 -34.03 1.72
CA ASN A 198 5.66 -34.52 2.56
C ASN A 198 4.71 -33.37 2.96
N ILE A 199 3.43 -33.67 3.09
CA ILE A 199 2.38 -32.73 3.46
C ILE A 199 1.59 -33.29 4.65
N ASN A 200 1.61 -32.61 5.80
CA ASN A 200 0.86 -33.04 6.98
C ASN A 200 -0.56 -32.43 7.02
N GLU A 201 -1.39 -32.94 7.93
CA GLU A 201 -2.75 -32.46 8.15
C GLU A 201 -2.78 -31.02 8.74
N VAL A 202 -3.88 -30.32 8.47
CA VAL A 202 -4.13 -28.98 9.01
C VAL A 202 -4.62 -29.10 10.45
N ASN A 203 -3.97 -28.37 11.36
CA ASN A 203 -4.42 -28.19 12.74
C ASN A 203 -5.13 -26.85 12.88
N THR A 204 -6.22 -26.82 13.64
CA THR A 204 -7.00 -25.61 13.93
C THR A 204 -6.95 -25.30 15.42
N PHE A 205 -6.90 -24.01 15.79
CA PHE A 205 -6.87 -23.56 17.17
C PHE A 205 -7.55 -22.19 17.33
N THR A 206 -7.88 -21.79 18.56
CA THR A 206 -8.38 -20.44 18.87
C THR A 206 -7.24 -19.59 19.44
N ARG A 207 -7.03 -18.41 18.87
CA ARG A 207 -6.01 -17.43 19.25
C ARG A 207 -6.37 -16.70 20.55
N THR A 208 -5.40 -16.01 21.13
CA THR A 208 -5.59 -15.17 22.33
C THR A 208 -6.59 -14.04 22.12
N ASP A 209 -6.78 -13.58 20.88
CA ASP A 209 -7.77 -12.58 20.50
C ASP A 209 -9.14 -13.17 20.10
N GLY A 210 -9.34 -14.48 20.32
CA GLY A 210 -10.58 -15.18 20.05
C GLY A 210 -10.80 -15.57 18.58
N ARG A 211 -9.88 -15.25 17.68
CA ARG A 211 -9.97 -15.66 16.27
C ARG A 211 -9.54 -17.12 16.09
N ASP A 212 -10.10 -17.78 15.08
CA ASP A 212 -9.59 -19.07 14.64
C ASP A 212 -8.24 -18.89 13.93
N GLY A 213 -7.36 -19.88 14.11
CA GLY A 213 -6.06 -19.98 13.46
C GLY A 213 -5.86 -21.39 12.91
N ARG A 214 -5.12 -21.47 11.80
CA ARG A 214 -4.77 -22.73 11.15
C ARG A 214 -3.27 -22.85 11.02
N VAL A 215 -2.74 -24.06 11.14
CA VAL A 215 -1.32 -24.35 10.89
C VAL A 215 -1.14 -25.76 10.35
N ARG A 216 -0.27 -25.93 9.36
CA ARG A 216 0.21 -27.26 8.93
C ARG A 216 1.72 -27.20 8.70
N SER A 217 2.39 -28.32 8.92
CA SER A 217 3.79 -28.46 8.52
C SER A 217 3.90 -29.25 7.22
N ILE A 218 4.85 -28.84 6.38
CA ILE A 218 5.29 -29.59 5.21
C ILE A 218 6.78 -29.85 5.33
N ASN A 219 7.27 -30.94 4.73
CA ASN A 219 8.70 -31.13 4.54
C ASN A 219 9.05 -30.77 3.10
N VAL A 220 10.18 -30.09 2.94
CA VAL A 220 10.68 -29.62 1.66
C VAL A 220 12.18 -29.91 1.55
N ALA A 221 12.66 -30.22 0.35
CA ALA A 221 14.06 -30.52 0.10
C ALA A 221 14.58 -29.80 -1.15
N ASP A 222 15.86 -29.44 -1.12
CA ASP A 222 16.65 -29.02 -2.28
C ASP A 222 17.85 -29.97 -2.47
N GLU A 223 18.79 -29.64 -3.35
CA GLU A 223 19.99 -30.44 -3.59
C GLU A 223 20.96 -30.49 -2.40
N THR A 224 20.74 -29.67 -1.38
CA THR A 224 21.64 -29.48 -0.23
C THR A 224 21.09 -30.02 1.09
N GLY A 225 19.77 -30.23 1.21
CA GLY A 225 19.18 -30.77 2.43
C GLY A 225 17.65 -30.88 2.39
N GLU A 226 17.08 -31.19 3.56
CA GLU A 226 15.64 -31.22 3.82
C GLU A 226 15.34 -30.40 5.09
N ILE A 227 14.22 -29.68 5.07
CA ILE A 227 13.76 -28.85 6.20
C ILE A 227 12.23 -28.92 6.31
N GLN A 228 11.72 -28.64 7.51
CA GLN A 228 10.28 -28.49 7.75
C GLN A 228 9.88 -27.01 7.65
N VAL A 229 8.78 -26.74 6.96
CA VAL A 229 8.17 -25.41 6.83
C VAL A 229 6.80 -25.43 7.49
N SER A 230 6.50 -24.40 8.30
CA SER A 230 5.19 -24.19 8.90
C SER A 230 4.39 -23.19 8.07
N LEU A 231 3.26 -23.64 7.53
CA LEU A 231 2.31 -22.81 6.80
C LEU A 231 1.19 -22.40 7.77
N TRP A 232 0.82 -21.12 7.77
CA TRP A 232 -0.15 -20.55 8.71
C TRP A 232 -1.37 -20.00 7.95
N ASP A 233 -2.55 -20.08 8.56
CA ASP A 233 -3.80 -19.56 8.02
C ASP A 233 -4.06 -19.99 6.55
N ASP A 234 -4.18 -19.05 5.61
CA ASP A 234 -4.53 -19.36 4.23
C ASP A 234 -3.38 -20.05 3.48
N ASP A 235 -2.12 -19.91 3.95
CA ASP A 235 -0.99 -20.68 3.43
C ASP A 235 -1.20 -22.20 3.60
N THR A 236 -2.10 -22.61 4.50
CA THR A 236 -2.40 -24.04 4.70
C THR A 236 -3.19 -24.66 3.54
N ASP A 237 -3.79 -23.85 2.65
CA ASP A 237 -4.61 -24.29 1.52
C ASP A 237 -3.85 -24.33 0.17
N ILE A 238 -2.60 -23.88 0.13
CA ILE A 238 -1.75 -23.83 -1.08
C ILE A 238 -1.35 -25.24 -1.54
#